data_AF-A0A0Q7QES0-F1
#
_entry.id   AF-A0A0Q7QES0-F1
#
_cell.length_a   1.000
_cell.length_b   1.000
_cell.length_c   1.000
_cell.angle_alpha   90.00
_cell.angle_beta   90.00
_cell.angle_gamma   90.00
#
_symmetry.space_group_name_H-M   'P 1'
#
loop_
_entity.id
_entity.type
_entity.pdbx_description
1 polymer ?
#
loop_
_entity_poly.entity_id
_entity_poly.type
_entity_poly.pdbx_seq_one_letter_code
_entity_poly.pdbx_strand_id
1 'polypeptide(L)'
;MLLDVSRAYASLLSCVLLALLVLTAWTDEIVLVCAAVLLVQVLVAAAPGAADERGRIVRGPRLAPALVAGVVSTLVAARPDVLAGADGQRASQITFVQSGVLVGVLPAVAAAVFVALVAQMLRSDGRPRLVLSTGLAVSLAVVAALGSGWVSAVRATGGPDVVTVVACAAGLALLVWNLPGDRVVVAGAAVLAGAVAGALVPLLLDDLLTPWFGLVVGPVAAVVAVLGQVLGRGWSRGRLHAAEGWGFPAAAAVALVGPVAHLAGQLATAPFA
;
A
#
# COMPACT_ATOMS: atom_id res chain seq x y z
N MET A 1 7.49 1.66 -27.15
CA MET A 1 7.07 3.08 -27.11
C MET A 1 5.80 3.32 -26.30
N LEU A 2 4.59 2.88 -26.70
CA LEU A 2 3.36 3.09 -25.89
C LEU A 2 3.40 2.42 -24.50
N LEU A 3 4.04 1.25 -24.40
CA LEU A 3 4.23 0.53 -23.13
C LEU A 3 5.24 1.22 -22.19
N ASP A 4 6.15 2.03 -22.72
CA ASP A 4 7.18 2.71 -21.92
C ASP A 4 6.63 3.99 -21.29
N VAL A 5 5.74 4.67 -22.02
CA VAL A 5 5.03 5.87 -21.56
C VAL A 5 4.10 5.56 -20.37
N SER A 6 3.33 4.46 -20.41
CA SER A 6 2.44 4.12 -19.29
C SER A 6 3.19 3.70 -18.03
N ARG A 7 4.38 3.11 -18.18
CA ARG A 7 5.26 2.76 -17.05
C ARG A 7 5.79 4.00 -16.35
N ALA A 8 6.25 4.99 -17.12
CA ALA A 8 6.72 6.25 -16.58
C ALA A 8 5.60 6.97 -15.81
N TYR A 9 4.40 7.07 -16.36
CA TYR A 9 3.26 7.69 -15.67
C TYR A 9 2.88 6.97 -14.37
N ALA A 10 2.90 5.63 -14.36
CA ALA A 10 2.59 4.88 -13.15
C ALA A 10 3.64 5.11 -12.05
N SER A 11 4.94 5.15 -12.36
CA SER A 11 5.95 5.44 -11.35
C SER A 11 5.91 6.91 -10.91
N LEU A 12 5.67 7.85 -11.83
CA LEU A 12 5.52 9.27 -11.49
C LEU A 12 4.33 9.48 -10.56
N LEU A 13 3.19 8.85 -10.84
CA LEU A 13 2.03 8.89 -9.95
C LEU A 13 2.33 8.24 -8.59
N SER A 14 3.06 7.12 -8.54
CA SER A 14 3.53 6.57 -7.25
C SER A 14 4.40 7.58 -6.50
N CYS A 15 5.33 8.26 -7.18
CA CYS A 15 6.18 9.28 -6.55
C CYS A 15 5.36 10.45 -6.02
N VAL A 16 4.33 10.90 -6.76
CA VAL A 16 3.41 11.95 -6.31
C VAL A 16 2.60 11.50 -5.08
N LEU A 17 2.09 10.27 -5.08
CA LEU A 17 1.37 9.71 -3.92
C LEU A 17 2.29 9.54 -2.70
N LEU A 18 3.53 9.13 -2.90
CA LEU A 18 4.54 9.02 -1.84
C LEU A 18 4.92 10.41 -1.30
N ALA A 19 5.14 11.40 -2.18
CA ALA A 19 5.40 12.77 -1.78
C ALA A 19 4.22 13.39 -1.04
N LEU A 20 2.99 13.08 -1.44
CA LEU A 20 1.78 13.48 -0.72
C LEU A 20 1.76 12.87 0.68
N LEU A 21 2.06 11.58 0.83
CA LEU A 21 2.13 10.92 2.13
C LEU A 21 3.20 11.56 3.03
N VAL A 22 4.40 11.82 2.50
CA VAL A 22 5.45 12.55 3.22
C VAL A 22 4.95 13.92 3.64
N LEU A 23 4.40 14.71 2.73
CA LEU A 23 3.90 16.05 3.03
C LEU A 23 2.84 16.00 4.15
N THR A 24 1.88 15.08 4.08
CA THR A 24 0.86 14.93 5.12
C THR A 24 1.42 14.44 6.45
N ALA A 25 2.48 13.63 6.44
CA ALA A 25 3.12 13.18 7.67
C ALA A 25 3.76 14.34 8.45
N TRP A 26 4.30 15.34 7.75
CA TRP A 26 4.92 16.54 8.34
C TRP A 26 3.91 17.62 8.77
N THR A 27 2.61 17.43 8.53
CA THR A 27 1.58 18.40 8.96
C THR A 27 1.07 18.18 10.38
N ASP A 28 1.47 17.10 11.07
CA ASP A 28 0.93 16.61 12.35
C ASP A 28 -0.58 16.31 12.38
N GLU A 29 -1.30 16.57 11.30
CA GLU A 29 -2.73 16.35 11.15
C GLU A 29 -3.03 14.94 10.62
N ILE A 30 -3.34 14.00 11.53
CA ILE A 30 -3.63 12.60 11.19
C ILE A 30 -4.77 12.45 10.16
N VAL A 31 -5.70 13.40 10.12
CA VAL A 31 -6.82 13.41 9.15
C VAL A 31 -6.31 13.54 7.72
N LEU A 32 -5.27 14.35 7.48
CA LEU A 32 -4.67 14.53 6.16
C LEU A 32 -3.95 13.26 5.68
N VAL A 33 -3.25 12.58 6.59
CA VAL A 33 -2.63 11.27 6.30
C VAL A 33 -3.69 10.23 5.94
N CYS A 34 -4.78 10.17 6.71
CA CYS A 34 -5.90 9.28 6.42
C CYS A 34 -6.52 9.58 5.05
N ALA A 35 -6.67 10.86 4.69
CA ALA A 35 -7.19 11.27 3.39
C ALA A 35 -6.25 10.84 2.24
N ALA A 36 -4.94 11.01 2.39
CA ALA A 36 -3.95 10.56 1.41
C ALA A 36 -3.96 9.02 1.24
N VAL A 37 -4.05 8.28 2.35
CA VAL A 37 -4.17 6.81 2.31
C VAL A 37 -5.49 6.37 1.68
N LEU A 38 -6.60 7.04 1.99
CA LEU A 38 -7.89 6.77 1.35
C LEU A 38 -7.85 7.05 -0.15
N LEU A 39 -7.13 8.08 -0.60
CA LEU A 39 -6.91 8.32 -2.03
C LEU A 39 -6.21 7.13 -2.69
N VAL A 40 -5.15 6.60 -2.08
CA VAL A 40 -4.48 5.37 -2.57
C VAL A 40 -5.45 4.20 -2.61
N GLN A 41 -6.26 4.00 -1.56
CA GLN A 41 -7.26 2.92 -1.48
C GLN A 41 -8.38 3.05 -2.52
N VAL A 42 -8.83 4.27 -2.82
CA VAL A 42 -9.79 4.56 -3.88
C VAL A 42 -9.21 4.21 -5.25
N LEU A 43 -7.94 4.56 -5.51
CA LEU A 43 -7.26 4.17 -6.75
C LEU A 43 -7.08 2.65 -6.88
N VAL A 44 -6.83 1.95 -5.76
CA VAL A 44 -6.83 0.47 -5.72
C VAL A 44 -8.23 -0.09 -5.98
N ALA A 45 -9.28 0.46 -5.36
CA ALA A 45 -10.65 0.01 -5.56
C ALA A 45 -11.18 0.29 -6.98
N ALA A 46 -10.70 1.36 -7.61
CA ALA A 46 -10.96 1.72 -8.99
C ALA A 46 -10.15 0.90 -10.01
N ALA A 47 -9.46 -0.16 -9.57
CA ALA A 47 -8.70 -1.07 -10.44
C ALA A 47 -9.52 -1.49 -11.68
N PRO A 48 -8.89 -1.67 -12.85
CA PRO A 48 -9.57 -2.25 -14.01
C PRO A 48 -10.00 -3.70 -13.73
N GLY A 49 -11.04 -4.17 -14.41
CA GLY A 49 -11.53 -5.56 -14.27
C GLY A 49 -10.40 -6.54 -14.54
N ALA A 50 -10.33 -7.66 -13.83
CA ALA A 50 -9.39 -8.70 -14.25
C ALA A 50 -9.89 -9.31 -15.57
N ALA A 51 -8.96 -9.66 -16.45
CA ALA A 51 -9.25 -10.47 -17.62
C ALA A 51 -9.22 -11.96 -17.21
N ASP A 52 -10.16 -12.72 -17.75
CA ASP A 52 -10.13 -14.18 -17.70
C ASP A 52 -9.09 -14.74 -18.69
N GLU A 53 -8.80 -16.05 -18.62
CA GLU A 53 -7.91 -16.78 -19.55
C GLU A 53 -8.28 -16.56 -21.03
N ARG A 54 -9.55 -16.28 -21.31
CA ARG A 54 -10.08 -15.98 -22.66
C ARG A 54 -10.07 -14.49 -23.01
N GLY A 55 -9.41 -13.65 -22.21
CA GLY A 55 -9.35 -12.19 -22.40
C GLY A 55 -10.64 -11.44 -22.09
N ARG A 56 -11.68 -12.12 -21.58
CA ARG A 56 -12.98 -11.49 -21.24
C ARG A 56 -12.91 -10.81 -19.89
N ILE A 57 -13.54 -9.64 -19.77
CA ILE A 57 -13.61 -8.89 -18.51
C ILE A 57 -14.51 -9.63 -17.53
N VAL A 58 -13.98 -9.98 -16.36
CA VAL A 58 -14.78 -10.51 -15.26
C VAL A 58 -15.52 -9.36 -14.59
N ARG A 59 -16.83 -9.27 -14.79
CA ARG A 59 -17.70 -8.32 -14.08
C ARG A 59 -17.96 -8.85 -12.67
N GLY A 60 -17.75 -8.01 -11.66
CA GLY A 60 -17.97 -8.37 -10.27
C GLY A 60 -17.97 -7.15 -9.34
N PRO A 61 -18.57 -7.28 -8.14
CA PRO A 61 -18.63 -6.21 -7.16
C PRO A 61 -17.28 -6.06 -6.47
N ARG A 62 -16.32 -5.43 -7.13
CA ARG A 62 -14.94 -5.27 -6.60
C ARG A 62 -14.70 -3.96 -5.86
N LEU A 63 -15.40 -2.90 -6.28
CA LEU A 63 -15.23 -1.55 -5.76
C LEU A 63 -15.71 -1.45 -4.30
N ALA A 64 -16.95 -1.90 -4.03
CA ALA A 64 -17.52 -1.81 -2.69
C ALA A 64 -16.72 -2.61 -1.63
N PRO A 65 -16.35 -3.90 -1.85
CA PRO A 65 -15.50 -4.62 -0.90
C PRO A 65 -14.15 -3.96 -0.67
N ALA A 66 -13.48 -3.48 -1.73
CA ALA A 66 -12.17 -2.85 -1.60
C ALA A 66 -12.22 -1.51 -0.86
N LEU A 67 -13.25 -0.68 -1.11
CA LEU A 67 -13.47 0.56 -0.38
C LEU A 67 -13.78 0.29 1.10
N VAL A 68 -14.66 -0.67 1.39
CA VAL A 68 -14.98 -1.03 2.78
C VAL A 68 -13.74 -1.54 3.50
N ALA A 69 -12.93 -2.39 2.86
CA ALA A 69 -11.66 -2.85 3.42
C ALA A 69 -10.73 -1.67 3.74
N GLY A 70 -10.56 -0.76 2.78
CA GLY A 70 -9.71 0.41 2.95
C GLY A 70 -10.17 1.30 4.11
N VAL A 71 -11.45 1.67 4.13
CA VAL A 71 -12.05 2.51 5.18
C VAL A 71 -11.94 1.86 6.56
N VAL A 72 -12.31 0.59 6.69
CA VAL A 72 -12.22 -0.13 7.97
C VAL A 72 -10.78 -0.22 8.44
N SER A 73 -9.84 -0.56 7.55
CA SER A 73 -8.43 -0.68 7.88
C SER A 73 -7.82 0.66 8.32
N THR A 74 -8.12 1.74 7.59
CA THR A 74 -7.67 3.10 7.90
C THR A 74 -8.27 3.60 9.22
N LEU A 75 -9.56 3.34 9.47
CA LEU A 75 -10.23 3.73 10.72
C LEU A 75 -9.64 3.02 11.93
N VAL A 76 -9.38 1.72 11.83
CA VAL A 76 -8.74 0.94 12.90
C VAL A 76 -7.30 1.41 13.13
N ALA A 77 -6.54 1.69 12.07
CA ALA A 77 -5.17 2.22 12.19
C ALA A 77 -5.14 3.63 12.83
N ALA A 78 -6.10 4.48 12.48
CA ALA A 78 -6.23 5.83 13.04
C ALA A 78 -6.71 5.82 14.49
N ARG A 79 -7.63 4.90 14.85
CA ARG A 79 -8.25 4.80 16.17
C ARG A 79 -8.24 3.33 16.65
N PRO A 80 -7.11 2.84 17.16
CA PRO A 80 -7.00 1.48 17.70
C PRO A 80 -7.95 1.26 18.89
N ASP A 81 -8.34 2.32 19.58
CA ASP A 81 -9.31 2.31 20.69
C ASP A 81 -10.68 1.77 20.30
N VAL A 82 -11.04 1.78 19.01
CA VAL A 82 -12.29 1.18 18.51
C VAL A 82 -12.31 -0.34 18.74
N LEU A 83 -11.14 -0.95 18.94
CA LEU A 83 -10.98 -2.37 19.25
C LEU A 83 -10.71 -2.62 20.74
N ALA A 84 -10.59 -1.57 21.55
CA ALA A 84 -10.59 -1.72 22.99
C ALA A 84 -11.99 -2.17 23.42
N GLY A 85 -12.09 -3.39 23.94
CA GLY A 85 -13.34 -3.88 24.55
C GLY A 85 -13.76 -3.02 25.74
N ALA A 86 -14.94 -3.30 26.30
CA ALA A 86 -15.47 -2.59 27.45
C ALA A 86 -14.47 -2.49 28.62
N ASP A 87 -14.54 -1.37 29.35
CA ASP A 87 -13.67 -1.07 30.50
C ASP A 87 -13.59 -2.28 31.46
N GLY A 88 -12.40 -2.89 31.57
CA GLY A 88 -12.16 -4.07 32.41
C GLY A 88 -11.44 -5.23 31.71
N GLN A 89 -11.39 -5.25 30.37
CA GLN A 89 -10.65 -6.26 29.60
C GLN A 89 -9.13 -5.92 29.54
N ARG A 90 -8.43 -6.02 30.68
CA ARG A 90 -6.99 -5.65 30.83
C ARG A 90 -5.99 -6.56 30.10
N ALA A 91 -6.43 -7.67 29.52
CA ALA A 91 -5.54 -8.60 28.82
C ALA A 91 -5.11 -8.14 27.42
N SER A 92 -5.77 -7.12 26.84
CA SER A 92 -5.58 -6.72 25.44
C SER A 92 -4.54 -5.60 25.25
N GLN A 93 -4.32 -4.73 26.24
CA GLN A 93 -3.53 -3.50 26.03
C GLN A 93 -2.05 -3.74 25.66
N ILE A 94 -1.44 -4.83 26.12
CA ILE A 94 -0.02 -5.13 25.84
C ILE A 94 0.16 -5.71 24.43
N THR A 95 -0.84 -6.41 23.89
CA THR A 95 -0.77 -7.04 22.55
C THR A 95 -1.19 -6.10 21.41
N PHE A 96 -2.08 -5.13 21.70
CA PHE A 96 -2.59 -4.18 20.70
C PHE A 96 -1.53 -3.17 20.23
N VAL A 97 -0.61 -2.76 21.12
CA VAL A 97 0.43 -1.76 20.79
C VAL A 97 1.53 -2.36 19.90
N GLN A 98 1.80 -3.66 20.00
CA GLN A 98 2.85 -4.34 19.23
C GLN A 98 2.39 -4.94 17.88
N SER A 99 1.07 -4.98 17.60
CA SER A 99 0.50 -5.70 16.43
C SER A 99 -0.29 -4.80 15.45
N GLY A 100 -0.02 -3.49 15.43
CA GLY A 100 -0.91 -2.46 14.86
C GLY A 100 -1.45 -2.70 13.44
N VAL A 101 -0.64 -3.15 12.47
CA VAL A 101 -1.12 -3.39 11.10
C VAL A 101 -1.90 -4.69 10.95
N LEU A 102 -1.50 -5.77 11.63
CA LEU A 102 -2.23 -7.04 11.58
C LEU A 102 -3.62 -6.90 12.22
N VAL A 103 -3.73 -6.05 13.24
CA VAL A 103 -4.98 -5.72 13.93
C VAL A 103 -5.98 -5.01 13.01
N GLY A 104 -5.52 -4.16 12.09
CA GLY A 104 -6.40 -3.44 11.14
C GLY A 104 -6.73 -4.23 9.86
N VAL A 105 -5.81 -5.07 9.38
CA VAL A 105 -6.00 -5.83 8.13
C VAL A 105 -7.02 -6.96 8.30
N LEU A 106 -6.99 -7.70 9.41
CA LEU A 106 -7.93 -8.80 9.66
C LEU A 106 -9.42 -8.37 9.64
N PRO A 107 -9.86 -7.36 10.42
CA PRO A 107 -11.25 -6.91 10.41
C PRO A 107 -11.63 -6.27 9.06
N ALA A 108 -10.68 -5.59 8.39
CA ALA A 108 -10.90 -5.06 7.06
C ALA A 108 -11.19 -6.16 6.02
N VAL A 109 -10.40 -7.24 6.03
CA VAL A 109 -10.60 -8.38 5.14
C VAL A 109 -11.92 -9.09 5.47
N ALA A 110 -12.25 -9.27 6.76
CA ALA A 110 -13.53 -9.87 7.16
C ALA A 110 -14.72 -9.04 6.66
N ALA A 111 -14.70 -7.71 6.84
CA ALA A 111 -15.74 -6.82 6.34
C ALA A 111 -15.84 -6.86 4.80
N ALA A 112 -14.70 -6.89 4.11
CA ALA A 112 -14.66 -7.00 2.65
C ALA A 112 -15.26 -8.31 2.14
N VAL A 113 -14.91 -9.43 2.77
CA VAL A 113 -15.48 -10.76 2.45
C VAL A 113 -16.99 -10.74 2.67
N PHE A 114 -17.47 -10.19 3.79
CA PHE A 114 -18.91 -10.07 4.04
C PHE A 114 -19.61 -9.24 2.97
N VAL A 115 -19.09 -8.07 2.63
CA VAL A 115 -19.65 -7.20 1.57
C VAL A 115 -19.60 -7.88 0.20
N ALA A 116 -18.52 -8.60 -0.10
CA ALA A 116 -18.42 -9.37 -1.33
C ALA A 116 -19.49 -10.47 -1.39
N LEU A 117 -19.71 -11.21 -0.31
CA LEU A 117 -20.75 -12.24 -0.24
C LEU A 117 -22.16 -11.65 -0.40
N VAL A 118 -22.46 -10.56 0.32
CA VAL A 118 -23.75 -9.85 0.19
C VAL A 118 -23.96 -9.38 -1.24
N ALA A 119 -22.95 -8.77 -1.86
CA ALA A 119 -23.05 -8.29 -3.23
C ALA A 119 -23.23 -9.43 -4.26
N GLN A 120 -22.69 -10.62 -3.98
CA GLN A 120 -22.93 -11.82 -4.80
C GLN A 120 -24.34 -12.39 -4.57
N MET A 121 -24.89 -12.32 -3.35
CA MET A 121 -26.26 -12.73 -3.06
C MET A 121 -27.29 -11.86 -3.78
N LEU A 122 -27.03 -10.55 -3.89
CA LEU A 122 -27.89 -9.59 -4.58
C LEU A 122 -27.77 -9.65 -6.11
N ARG A 123 -26.83 -10.42 -6.66
CA ARG A 123 -26.61 -10.51 -8.11
C ARG A 123 -27.62 -11.43 -8.78
N SER A 124 -28.32 -10.90 -9.78
CA SER A 124 -29.30 -11.62 -10.61
C SER A 124 -28.71 -12.40 -11.78
N ASP A 125 -27.43 -12.19 -12.12
CA ASP A 125 -26.85 -12.57 -13.43
C ASP A 125 -26.43 -14.06 -13.57
N GLY A 126 -27.14 -15.00 -12.94
CA GLY A 126 -26.92 -16.45 -13.14
C GLY A 126 -25.59 -17.01 -12.58
N ARG A 127 -24.83 -16.22 -11.82
CA ARG A 127 -23.61 -16.60 -11.06
C ARG A 127 -22.46 -17.30 -11.85
N PRO A 128 -22.18 -17.03 -13.13
CA PRO A 128 -20.98 -17.58 -13.74
C PRO A 128 -19.73 -17.01 -13.04
N ARG A 129 -18.81 -17.92 -12.64
CA ARG A 129 -17.48 -17.60 -12.09
C ARG A 129 -17.47 -16.84 -10.76
N LEU A 130 -18.38 -17.21 -9.86
CA LEU A 130 -18.51 -16.59 -8.52
C LEU A 130 -17.17 -16.63 -7.75
N VAL A 131 -16.52 -17.79 -7.67
CA VAL A 131 -15.24 -17.98 -6.96
C VAL A 131 -14.15 -17.04 -7.46
N LEU A 132 -13.95 -16.96 -8.79
CA LEU A 132 -12.97 -16.06 -9.39
C LEU A 132 -13.29 -14.59 -9.07
N SER A 133 -14.54 -14.18 -9.22
CA SER A 133 -14.95 -12.78 -8.96
C SER A 133 -14.79 -12.39 -7.49
N THR A 134 -15.08 -13.30 -6.56
CA THR A 134 -14.89 -13.08 -5.13
C THR A 134 -13.40 -13.05 -4.79
N GLY A 135 -12.60 -13.97 -5.33
CA GLY A 135 -11.15 -13.99 -5.15
C GLY A 135 -10.50 -12.66 -5.56
N LEU A 136 -10.87 -12.13 -6.73
CA LEU A 136 -10.36 -10.84 -7.22
C LEU A 136 -10.79 -9.66 -6.33
N ALA A 137 -12.04 -9.66 -5.85
CA ALA A 137 -12.52 -8.62 -4.94
C ALA A 137 -11.77 -8.66 -3.61
N VAL A 138 -11.53 -9.85 -3.05
CA VAL A 138 -10.78 -10.04 -1.81
C VAL A 138 -9.31 -9.65 -1.99
N SER A 139 -8.66 -10.03 -3.10
CA SER A 139 -7.28 -9.61 -3.38
C SER A 139 -7.15 -8.09 -3.44
N LEU A 140 -8.08 -7.39 -4.12
CA LEU A 140 -8.09 -5.93 -4.15
C LEU A 140 -8.35 -5.32 -2.78
N ALA A 141 -9.24 -5.92 -1.99
CA ALA A 141 -9.51 -5.51 -0.62
C ALA A 141 -8.28 -5.65 0.28
N VAL A 142 -7.53 -6.76 0.17
CA VAL A 142 -6.27 -6.95 0.88
C VAL A 142 -5.27 -5.86 0.46
N VAL A 143 -5.06 -5.65 -0.84
CA VAL A 143 -4.13 -4.60 -1.31
C VAL A 143 -4.53 -3.22 -0.79
N ALA A 144 -5.82 -2.88 -0.80
CA ALA A 144 -6.31 -1.61 -0.24
C ALA A 144 -6.05 -1.52 1.28
N ALA A 145 -6.34 -2.58 2.03
CA ALA A 145 -6.14 -2.62 3.48
C ALA A 145 -4.65 -2.43 3.85
N LEU A 146 -3.71 -2.99 3.09
CA LEU A 146 -2.27 -2.83 3.35
C LEU A 146 -1.82 -1.37 3.30
N GLY A 147 -2.52 -0.50 2.55
CA GLY A 147 -2.25 0.93 2.53
C GLY A 147 -2.40 1.63 3.90
N SER A 148 -3.17 1.07 4.84
CA SER A 148 -3.30 1.62 6.20
C SER A 148 -2.00 1.59 7.00
N GLY A 149 -1.00 0.80 6.58
CA GLY A 149 0.30 0.76 7.25
C GLY A 149 1.03 2.11 7.27
N TRP A 150 0.75 2.99 6.30
CA TRP A 150 1.25 4.37 6.32
C TRP A 150 0.69 5.19 7.48
N VAL A 151 -0.60 5.02 7.82
CA VAL A 151 -1.22 5.69 8.98
C VAL A 151 -0.54 5.23 10.26
N SER A 152 -0.26 3.94 10.38
CA SER A 152 0.44 3.43 11.55
C SER A 152 1.89 3.89 11.63
N ALA A 153 2.58 4.06 10.50
CA ALA A 153 3.96 4.54 10.46
C ALA A 153 4.08 5.98 10.98
N VAL A 154 3.17 6.88 10.59
CA VAL A 154 3.16 8.28 11.08
C VAL A 154 2.99 8.37 12.60
N ARG A 155 2.28 7.41 13.21
CA ARG A 155 2.02 7.40 14.66
C ARG A 155 3.16 6.81 15.49
N ALA A 156 4.20 6.27 14.85
CA ALA A 156 5.39 5.79 15.54
C ALA A 156 6.24 6.98 16.06
N THR A 157 7.12 6.71 17.02
CA THR A 157 8.16 7.68 17.42
C THR A 157 9.05 7.98 16.21
N GLY A 158 9.23 9.26 15.87
CA GLY A 158 9.91 9.66 14.62
C GLY A 158 9.11 9.34 13.35
N GLY A 159 7.78 9.21 13.45
CA GLY A 159 6.90 8.79 12.36
C GLY A 159 7.08 9.54 11.04
N PRO A 160 7.14 10.88 11.02
CA PRO A 160 7.39 11.65 9.79
C PRO A 160 8.71 11.28 9.10
N ASP A 161 9.77 11.04 9.87
CA ASP A 161 11.08 10.66 9.34
C ASP A 161 11.04 9.25 8.74
N VAL A 162 10.42 8.29 9.45
CA VAL A 162 10.23 6.92 8.97
C VAL A 162 9.48 6.91 7.64
N VAL A 163 8.40 7.69 7.54
CA VAL A 163 7.62 7.82 6.30
C VAL A 163 8.48 8.42 5.20
N THR A 164 9.28 9.43 5.50
CA THR A 164 10.19 10.07 4.54
C THR A 164 11.25 9.09 4.02
N VAL A 165 11.89 8.32 4.90
CA VAL A 165 12.88 7.29 4.54
C VAL A 165 12.27 6.26 3.60
N VAL A 166 11.13 5.68 3.99
CA VAL A 166 10.47 4.62 3.23
C VAL A 166 9.95 5.14 1.88
N ALA A 167 9.36 6.33 1.87
CA ALA A 167 8.83 6.96 0.67
C ALA A 167 9.92 7.34 -0.32
N CYS A 168 11.03 7.91 0.13
CA CYS A 168 12.17 8.24 -0.72
C CYS A 168 12.85 6.98 -1.29
N ALA A 169 13.03 5.95 -0.46
CA ALA A 169 13.57 4.67 -0.91
C ALA A 169 12.69 4.02 -2.00
N ALA A 170 11.38 3.93 -1.75
CA ALA A 170 10.42 3.42 -2.72
C ALA A 170 10.38 4.30 -3.99
N GLY A 171 10.30 5.62 -3.85
CA GLY A 171 10.25 6.57 -4.96
C GLY A 171 11.46 6.46 -5.87
N LEU A 172 12.68 6.48 -5.31
CA LEU A 172 13.91 6.38 -6.11
C LEU A 172 14.02 5.01 -6.80
N ALA A 173 13.68 3.93 -6.10
CA ALA A 173 13.63 2.60 -6.71
C ALA A 173 12.67 2.53 -7.90
N LEU A 174 11.49 3.15 -7.79
CA LEU A 174 10.50 3.19 -8.88
C LEU A 174 10.94 4.05 -10.07
N LEU A 175 11.73 5.10 -9.84
CA LEU A 175 12.34 5.90 -10.89
C LEU A 175 13.43 5.10 -11.62
N VAL A 176 14.32 4.44 -10.87
CA VAL A 176 15.37 3.58 -11.44
C VAL A 176 14.78 2.40 -12.20
N TRP A 177 13.66 1.84 -11.74
CA TRP A 177 12.95 0.75 -12.41
C TRP A 177 12.44 1.11 -13.83
N ASN A 178 12.31 2.39 -14.14
CA ASN A 178 11.92 2.86 -15.47
C ASN A 178 13.08 2.94 -16.46
N LEU A 179 14.33 2.77 -16.01
CA LEU A 179 15.48 2.79 -16.90
C LEU A 179 15.38 1.65 -17.94
N PRO A 180 15.76 1.92 -19.20
CA PRO A 180 15.86 0.88 -20.21
C PRO A 180 17.05 -0.04 -19.88
N GLY A 181 16.85 -1.35 -19.90
CA GLY A 181 17.90 -2.32 -19.61
C GLY A 181 17.36 -3.72 -19.29
N ASP A 182 18.29 -4.63 -19.01
CA ASP A 182 17.96 -5.95 -18.47
C ASP A 182 17.25 -5.79 -17.12
N ARG A 183 16.11 -6.46 -16.96
CA ARG A 183 15.27 -6.34 -15.77
C ARG A 183 15.94 -6.88 -14.52
N VAL A 184 16.87 -7.83 -14.63
CA VAL A 184 17.63 -8.32 -13.48
C VAL A 184 18.61 -7.25 -12.99
N VAL A 185 19.34 -6.62 -13.92
CA VAL A 185 20.30 -5.54 -13.61
C VAL A 185 19.57 -4.31 -13.07
N VAL A 186 18.47 -3.91 -13.71
CA VAL A 186 17.65 -2.76 -13.28
C VAL A 186 16.98 -3.02 -11.93
N ALA A 187 16.58 -4.27 -11.64
CA ALA A 187 16.06 -4.63 -10.30
C ALA A 187 17.15 -4.44 -9.24
N GLY A 188 18.36 -4.97 -9.49
CA GLY A 188 19.51 -4.78 -8.59
C GLY A 188 19.82 -3.30 -8.37
N ALA A 189 19.86 -2.51 -9.45
CA ALA A 189 20.07 -1.07 -9.38
C ALA A 189 18.96 -0.33 -8.60
N ALA A 190 17.69 -0.73 -8.76
CA ALA A 190 16.56 -0.13 -8.04
C ALA A 190 16.63 -0.42 -6.54
N VAL A 191 17.03 -1.63 -6.14
CA VAL A 191 17.23 -1.99 -4.73
C VAL A 191 18.40 -1.22 -4.13
N LEU A 192 19.53 -1.13 -4.84
CA LEU A 192 20.68 -0.33 -4.40
C LEU A 192 20.32 1.16 -4.28
N ALA A 193 19.59 1.71 -5.24
CA ALA A 193 19.12 3.08 -5.18
C ALA A 193 18.19 3.31 -3.98
N GLY A 194 17.27 2.37 -3.72
CA GLY A 194 16.44 2.40 -2.51
C GLY A 194 17.25 2.36 -1.22
N ALA A 195 18.31 1.54 -1.16
CA ALA A 195 19.23 1.48 -0.02
C ALA A 195 19.95 2.81 0.19
N VAL A 196 20.47 3.41 -0.89
CA VAL A 196 21.18 4.70 -0.87
C VAL A 196 20.23 5.82 -0.45
N ALA A 197 19.05 5.93 -1.05
CA ALA A 197 18.04 6.91 -0.64
C ALA A 197 17.63 6.72 0.82
N GLY A 198 17.40 5.47 1.23
CA GLY A 198 17.07 5.14 2.61
C GLY A 198 18.14 5.59 3.59
N ALA A 199 19.43 5.37 3.28
CA ALA A 199 20.54 5.77 4.14
C ALA A 199 20.86 7.29 4.10
N LEU A 200 20.60 7.96 2.97
CA LEU A 200 20.85 9.40 2.82
C LEU A 200 19.79 10.26 3.53
N VAL A 201 18.53 9.83 3.55
CA VAL A 201 17.45 10.63 4.16
C VAL A 201 17.70 10.94 5.64
N PRO A 202 18.09 9.97 6.50
CA PRO A 202 18.40 10.26 7.90
C PRO A 202 19.60 11.22 8.07
N LEU A 203 20.56 11.21 7.14
CA LEU A 203 21.68 12.15 7.16
C LEU A 203 21.26 13.60 6.83
N LEU A 204 20.09 13.79 6.22
CA LEU A 204 19.56 15.09 5.83
C LEU A 204 18.53 15.64 6.82
N LEU A 205 17.92 14.76 7.63
CA LEU A 205 16.87 15.13 8.58
C LEU A 205 17.41 15.52 9.96
N ASP A 206 18.72 15.39 10.22
CA ASP A 206 19.37 15.72 11.50
C ASP A 206 18.66 15.13 12.75
N ASP A 207 17.97 13.99 12.59
CA ASP A 207 17.02 13.45 13.58
C ASP A 207 17.41 12.05 14.13
N LEU A 208 16.52 11.48 14.96
CA LEU A 208 16.68 10.23 15.74
C LEU A 208 17.12 8.99 14.94
N LEU A 209 16.91 8.96 13.62
CA LEU A 209 17.13 7.78 12.79
C LEU A 209 18.59 7.67 12.33
N THR A 210 19.16 6.48 12.44
CA THR A 210 20.52 6.22 11.95
C THR A 210 20.54 5.91 10.45
N PRO A 211 21.63 6.18 9.73
CA PRO A 211 21.78 5.74 8.34
C PRO A 211 21.68 4.22 8.18
N TRP A 212 22.04 3.46 9.21
CA TRP A 212 21.90 2.00 9.25
C TRP A 212 20.44 1.54 9.18
N PHE A 213 19.55 2.23 9.91
CA PHE A 213 18.11 1.99 9.81
C PHE A 213 17.63 2.13 8.36
N GLY A 214 18.03 3.23 7.70
CA GLY A 214 17.74 3.50 6.30
C GLY A 214 18.28 2.43 5.33
N LEU A 215 19.50 1.94 5.59
CA LEU A 215 20.13 0.88 4.80
C LEU A 215 19.39 -0.46 4.89
N VAL A 216 18.75 -0.75 6.02
CA VAL A 216 17.98 -1.99 6.23
C VAL A 216 16.56 -1.86 5.64
N VAL A 217 15.88 -0.75 5.91
CA VAL A 217 14.48 -0.54 5.50
C VAL A 217 14.36 -0.21 4.01
N GLY A 218 15.31 0.56 3.47
CA GLY A 218 15.30 1.04 2.09
C GLY A 218 15.22 -0.06 1.03
N PRO A 219 16.07 -1.10 1.06
CA PRO A 219 16.00 -2.23 0.12
C PRO A 219 14.65 -2.95 0.15
N VAL A 220 14.08 -3.15 1.34
CA VAL A 220 12.79 -3.83 1.51
C VAL A 220 11.68 -3.00 0.88
N ALA A 221 11.64 -1.69 1.18
CA ALA A 221 10.68 -0.77 0.57
C ALA A 221 10.80 -0.74 -0.96
N ALA A 222 12.04 -0.72 -1.49
CA ALA A 222 12.33 -0.74 -2.91
C ALA A 222 11.82 -2.01 -3.61
N VAL A 223 12.14 -3.19 -3.07
CA VAL A 223 11.67 -4.48 -3.61
C VAL A 223 10.15 -4.51 -3.65
N VAL A 224 9.50 -4.15 -2.55
CA VAL A 224 8.04 -4.19 -2.43
C VAL A 224 7.37 -3.19 -3.37
N ALA A 225 7.91 -1.98 -3.52
CA ALA A 225 7.41 -0.98 -4.46
C ALA A 225 7.51 -1.48 -5.91
N VAL A 226 8.66 -2.04 -6.30
CA VAL A 226 8.88 -2.59 -7.64
C VAL A 226 7.94 -3.77 -7.91
N LEU A 227 7.79 -4.69 -6.95
CA LEU A 227 6.85 -5.80 -7.06
C LEU A 227 5.41 -5.31 -7.22
N GLY A 228 5.00 -4.27 -6.49
CA GLY A 228 3.67 -3.68 -6.62
C GLY A 228 3.41 -3.07 -8.00
N GLN A 229 4.40 -2.39 -8.60
CA GLN A 229 4.31 -1.96 -10.00
C GLN A 229 4.22 -3.14 -10.96
N VAL A 230 5.01 -4.20 -10.75
CA VAL A 230 5.00 -5.40 -11.62
C VAL A 230 3.64 -6.10 -11.55
N LEU A 231 3.10 -6.31 -10.34
CA LEU A 231 1.79 -6.92 -10.11
C LEU A 231 0.67 -6.07 -10.71
N GLY A 232 0.67 -4.76 -10.45
CA GLY A 232 -0.35 -3.86 -10.96
C GLY A 232 -0.33 -3.75 -12.47
N ARG A 233 0.86 -3.71 -13.09
CA ARG A 233 0.99 -3.77 -14.55
C ARG A 233 0.54 -5.12 -15.11
N GLY A 234 0.86 -6.21 -14.43
CA GLY A 234 0.38 -7.55 -14.78
C GLY A 234 -1.15 -7.61 -14.80
N TRP A 235 -1.80 -7.02 -13.80
CA TRP A 235 -3.25 -6.92 -13.69
C TRP A 235 -3.87 -6.05 -14.79
N SER A 236 -3.18 -5.00 -15.24
CA SER A 236 -3.67 -4.08 -16.28
C SER A 236 -3.31 -4.49 -17.72
N ARG A 237 -2.60 -5.61 -17.92
CA ARG A 237 -2.22 -6.10 -19.27
C ARG A 237 -3.46 -6.40 -20.13
N GLY A 238 -3.36 -6.07 -21.42
CA GLY A 238 -4.40 -6.36 -22.42
C GLY A 238 -5.51 -5.32 -22.52
N ARG A 239 -5.34 -4.12 -21.94
CA ARG A 239 -6.33 -3.03 -21.98
C ARG A 239 -6.04 -2.06 -23.13
N LEU A 240 -7.10 -1.67 -23.86
CA LEU A 240 -7.05 -0.81 -25.04
C LEU A 240 -6.96 0.70 -24.72
N HIS A 241 -7.41 1.13 -23.53
CA HIS A 241 -7.38 2.55 -23.15
C HIS A 241 -6.27 2.83 -22.12
N ALA A 242 -5.27 3.61 -22.54
CA ALA A 242 -4.13 4.00 -21.70
C ALA A 242 -4.53 4.72 -20.41
N ALA A 243 -5.64 5.47 -20.44
CA ALA A 243 -6.17 6.21 -19.29
C ALA A 243 -6.67 5.31 -18.15
N GLU A 244 -7.03 4.05 -18.42
CA GLU A 244 -7.56 3.11 -17.42
C GLU A 244 -6.46 2.30 -16.70
N GLY A 245 -5.21 2.37 -17.17
CA GLY A 245 -4.17 1.38 -16.85
C GLY A 245 -3.04 1.82 -15.92
N TRP A 246 -2.94 3.12 -15.59
CA TRP A 246 -1.78 3.71 -14.90
C TRP A 246 -2.02 3.99 -13.41
N GLY A 247 -3.27 4.26 -13.01
CA GLY A 247 -3.64 4.51 -11.61
C GLY A 247 -3.44 3.30 -10.69
N PHE A 248 -3.89 2.12 -11.13
CA PHE A 248 -3.81 0.91 -10.31
C PHE A 248 -2.37 0.45 -10.01
N PRO A 249 -1.45 0.34 -11.00
CA PRO A 249 -0.06 0.00 -10.69
C PRO A 249 0.62 0.99 -9.75
N ALA A 250 0.28 2.28 -9.90
CA ALA A 250 0.81 3.31 -9.03
C ALA A 250 0.37 3.12 -7.58
N ALA A 251 -0.95 2.95 -7.38
CA ALA A 251 -1.55 2.80 -6.06
C ALA A 251 -1.20 1.46 -5.41
N ALA A 252 -1.11 0.37 -6.18
CA ALA A 252 -0.69 -0.94 -5.68
C ALA A 252 0.75 -0.92 -5.13
N ALA A 253 1.67 -0.21 -5.82
CA ALA A 253 3.03 -0.03 -5.33
C ALA A 253 3.07 0.69 -3.98
N VAL A 254 2.31 1.78 -3.84
CA VAL A 254 2.25 2.54 -2.58
C VAL A 254 1.56 1.74 -1.46
N ALA A 255 0.45 1.08 -1.77
CA ALA A 255 -0.31 0.30 -0.79
C ALA A 255 0.48 -0.90 -0.26
N LEU A 256 1.20 -1.60 -1.14
CA LEU A 256 2.03 -2.74 -0.74
C LEU A 256 3.25 -2.34 0.10
N VAL A 257 3.73 -1.10 -0.01
CA VAL A 257 4.81 -0.57 0.85
C VAL A 257 4.30 -0.22 2.25
N GLY A 258 2.99 -0.03 2.45
CA GLY A 258 2.40 0.32 3.74
C GLY A 258 2.84 -0.58 4.92
N PRO A 259 2.82 -1.91 4.80
CA PRO A 259 3.34 -2.82 5.83
C PRO A 259 4.83 -2.62 6.15
N VAL A 260 5.65 -2.29 5.14
CA VAL A 260 7.06 -1.97 5.34
C VAL A 260 7.20 -0.68 6.13
N ALA A 261 6.41 0.34 5.80
CA ALA A 261 6.39 1.61 6.55
C ALA A 261 6.00 1.38 8.02
N HIS A 262 4.99 0.55 8.28
CA HIS A 262 4.62 0.19 9.64
C HIS A 262 5.73 -0.53 10.39
N LEU A 263 6.33 -1.57 9.79
CA LEU A 263 7.42 -2.33 10.42
C LEU A 263 8.62 -1.42 10.68
N ALA A 264 8.93 -0.50 9.76
CA ALA A 264 9.95 0.52 9.96
C ALA A 264 9.62 1.42 11.17
N GLY A 265 8.36 1.83 11.32
CA GLY A 265 7.90 2.59 12.49
C GLY A 265 8.06 1.81 13.79
N GLN A 266 7.72 0.52 13.79
CA GLN A 266 7.91 -0.35 14.94
C GLN A 266 9.39 -0.52 15.31
N LEU A 267 10.26 -0.68 14.31
CA LEU A 267 11.71 -0.75 14.50
C LEU A 267 12.29 0.56 15.05
N ALA A 268 11.79 1.71 14.61
CA ALA A 268 12.20 3.01 15.14
C ALA A 268 11.76 3.22 16.60
N THR A 269 10.62 2.65 17.00
CA THR A 269 10.12 2.71 18.38
C THR A 269 10.73 1.69 19.33
N ALA A 270 11.39 0.65 18.80
CA ALA A 270 11.96 -0.40 19.62
C ALA A 270 13.19 0.15 20.39
N PRO A 271 13.26 -0.01 21.73
CA PRO A 271 14.45 0.35 22.47
C PRO A 271 15.58 -0.59 22.02
N PHE A 272 16.52 -0.07 21.23
CA PHE A 272 17.78 -0.77 20.98
C PHE A 272 18.57 -0.75 22.31
N ALA A 273 18.51 -1.87 23.03
CA ALA A 273 19.26 -2.12 24.25
C ALA A 273 20.75 -2.30 23.97
#